data_AF-A0A1Y2H0Q5-F1
#
_entry.id   AF-A0A1Y2H0Q5-F1
#
_cell.length_a   1.000
_cell.length_b   1.000
_cell.length_c   1.000
_cell.angle_alpha   90.00
_cell.angle_beta   90.00
_cell.angle_gamma   90.00
#
_symmetry.space_group_name_H-M   'P 1'
#
loop_
_entity.id
_entity.type
_entity.pdbx_description
1 polymer ?
#
loop_
_entity_poly.entity_id
_entity_poly.type
_entity_poly.pdbx_seq_one_letter_code
_entity_poly.pdbx_strand_id
1 'polypeptide(L)'
;MDSASSQITAALQEDVNILRQELLALEEKRASLLKQIDEEERSMVEEPTTLVPPTPTKTDKDEKRMQNILMAYRLTGVTLFSVNELDENDWSAYPMDGFPEAPKEVGIRFETFAQGKYHEPYYVILRKKTLKQSDDKDQRKDKDGAADGDNEQQKQMQKEGDMLYVYKHTIPHWIPLQEVEKRYLNRDVNTFTRIISEYLQEYVAQRESENAKAIVSPTLPGLSEL
;
A
#
# COMPACT_ATOMS: atom_id res chain seq x y z
N MET A 1 35.11 -53.68 -39.61
CA MET A 1 34.74 -52.35 -39.05
C MET A 1 34.13 -52.51 -37.65
N ASP A 2 34.36 -53.67 -37.00
CA ASP A 2 33.57 -54.12 -35.86
C ASP A 2 34.14 -53.70 -34.50
N SER A 3 35.40 -53.24 -34.48
CA SER A 3 36.06 -52.79 -33.25
C SER A 3 35.56 -51.42 -32.76
N ALA A 4 35.09 -50.55 -33.65
CA ALA A 4 34.60 -49.22 -33.28
C ALA A 4 33.19 -49.28 -32.67
N SER A 5 32.30 -50.11 -33.23
CA SER A 5 30.96 -50.32 -32.67
C SER A 5 31.00 -50.97 -31.28
N SER A 6 31.92 -51.91 -31.04
CA SER A 6 32.08 -52.56 -29.74
C SER A 6 32.53 -51.60 -28.63
N GLN A 7 33.34 -50.59 -28.96
CA GLN A 7 33.80 -49.58 -28.00
C GLN A 7 32.69 -48.59 -27.65
N ILE A 8 31.87 -48.19 -28.64
CA ILE A 8 30.74 -47.29 -28.41
C ILE A 8 29.67 -47.95 -27.54
N THR A 9 29.37 -49.23 -27.77
CA THR A 9 28.41 -49.96 -26.93
C THR A 9 28.89 -50.14 -25.49
N ALA A 10 30.21 -50.27 -25.27
CA ALA A 10 30.77 -50.39 -23.94
C ALA A 10 30.68 -49.05 -23.16
N ALA A 11 31.00 -47.93 -23.81
CA ALA A 11 30.88 -46.60 -23.21
C ALA A 11 29.43 -46.26 -22.85
N LEU A 12 28.47 -46.55 -23.74
CA LEU A 12 27.04 -46.35 -23.44
C LEU A 12 26.55 -47.24 -22.30
N GLN A 13 27.08 -48.46 -22.18
CA GLN A 13 26.73 -49.36 -21.08
C GLN A 13 27.25 -48.83 -19.73
N GLU A 14 28.41 -48.18 -19.73
CA GLU A 14 28.99 -47.53 -18.56
C GLU A 14 28.14 -46.32 -18.12
N ASP A 15 27.77 -45.44 -19.05
CA ASP A 15 26.90 -44.29 -18.78
C ASP A 15 25.52 -44.71 -18.23
N VAL A 16 24.93 -45.78 -18.77
CA VAL A 16 23.67 -46.33 -18.26
C VAL A 16 23.81 -46.85 -16.84
N ASN A 17 24.96 -47.41 -16.47
CA ASN A 17 25.21 -47.88 -15.11
C ASN A 17 25.40 -46.70 -14.14
N ILE A 18 26.07 -45.63 -14.58
CA ILE A 18 26.23 -44.39 -13.79
C ILE A 18 24.86 -43.76 -13.52
N LEU A 19 24.03 -43.60 -14.55
CA LEU A 19 22.70 -43.01 -14.41
C LEU A 19 21.79 -43.84 -13.49
N ARG A 20 21.92 -45.17 -13.51
CA ARG A 20 21.18 -46.04 -12.57
C ARG A 20 21.62 -45.84 -11.12
N GLN A 21 22.90 -45.62 -10.87
CA GLN A 21 23.41 -45.32 -9.53
C GLN A 21 22.93 -43.95 -9.03
N GLU A 22 22.95 -42.93 -9.90
CA GLU A 22 22.43 -41.60 -9.55
C GLU A 22 20.94 -41.61 -9.24
N LEU A 23 20.16 -42.37 -10.02
CA LEU A 23 18.72 -42.49 -9.82
C LEU A 23 18.41 -43.15 -8.46
N LEU A 24 19.13 -44.20 -8.09
CA LEU A 24 19.02 -44.82 -6.76
C LEU A 24 19.37 -43.83 -5.63
N ALA A 25 20.46 -43.07 -5.78
CA ALA A 25 20.86 -42.07 -4.78
C ALA A 25 19.81 -40.96 -4.62
N LEU A 26 19.17 -40.54 -5.72
CA LEU A 26 18.08 -39.56 -5.70
C LEU A 26 16.80 -40.11 -5.06
N GLU A 27 16.47 -41.39 -5.30
CA GLU A 27 15.33 -42.06 -4.67
C GLU A 27 15.52 -42.19 -3.16
N GLU A 28 16.72 -42.56 -2.70
CA GLU A 28 17.06 -42.59 -1.27
C GLU A 28 16.96 -41.20 -0.63
N LYS A 29 17.48 -40.16 -1.32
CA LYS A 29 17.39 -38.78 -0.85
C LYS A 29 15.93 -38.31 -0.75
N ARG A 30 15.11 -38.66 -1.73
CA ARG A 30 13.66 -38.36 -1.72
C ARG A 30 12.96 -39.07 -0.56
N ALA A 31 13.27 -40.34 -0.32
CA ALA A 31 12.69 -41.09 0.79
C ALA A 31 13.10 -40.51 2.16
N SER A 32 14.36 -40.06 2.29
CA SER A 32 14.84 -39.39 3.50
C SER A 32 14.12 -38.06 3.76
N LEU A 33 13.90 -37.26 2.71
CA LEU A 33 13.18 -35.98 2.82
C LEU A 33 11.70 -36.19 3.16
N LEU A 34 11.04 -37.18 2.54
CA LEU A 34 9.66 -37.54 2.88
C LEU A 34 9.54 -37.96 4.35
N LYS A 35 10.50 -38.73 4.86
CA LYS A 35 10.51 -39.12 6.27
C LYS A 35 10.71 -37.92 7.21
N GLN A 36 11.56 -36.95 6.83
CA GLN A 36 11.71 -35.71 7.59
C GLN A 36 10.42 -34.90 7.63
N ILE A 37 9.71 -34.80 6.50
CA ILE A 37 8.43 -34.09 6.43
C ILE A 37 7.39 -34.78 7.33
N ASP A 38 7.25 -36.11 7.26
CA ASP A 38 6.32 -36.85 8.12
C ASP A 38 6.65 -36.72 9.61
N GLU A 39 7.94 -36.66 9.97
CA GLU A 39 8.40 -36.50 11.35
C GLU A 39 8.18 -35.07 11.86
N GLU A 40 8.39 -34.05 11.01
CA GLU A 40 8.01 -32.67 11.28
C GLU A 40 6.48 -32.51 11.42
N GLU A 41 5.69 -33.09 10.50
CA GLU A 41 4.23 -33.05 10.57
C GLU A 41 3.69 -33.73 11.82
N ARG A 42 4.26 -34.87 12.23
CA ARG A 42 3.90 -35.53 13.51
C ARG A 42 4.27 -34.68 14.71
N SER A 43 5.41 -33.97 14.68
CA SER A 43 5.80 -33.06 15.75
C SER A 43 4.89 -31.82 15.87
N MET A 44 4.14 -31.49 14.81
CA MET A 44 3.16 -30.40 14.82
C MET A 44 1.76 -30.83 15.28
N VAL A 45 1.47 -32.12 15.43
CA VAL A 45 0.11 -32.63 15.70
C VAL A 45 -0.07 -33.21 17.12
N GLU A 46 0.99 -33.50 17.86
CA GLU A 46 0.88 -33.93 19.27
C GLU A 46 1.22 -32.81 20.27
N GLU A 47 0.26 -31.92 20.56
CA GLU A 47 0.17 -31.33 21.90
C GLU A 47 -1.22 -31.58 22.52
N PRO A 48 -1.30 -32.27 23.67
CA PRO A 48 -2.50 -32.31 24.48
C PRO A 48 -2.71 -30.94 25.13
N THR A 49 -3.79 -30.28 24.72
CA THR A 49 -4.54 -29.21 25.41
C THR A 49 -3.99 -28.83 26.79
N THR A 50 -2.93 -28.02 26.83
CA THR A 50 -2.49 -27.35 28.05
C THR A 50 -2.30 -25.89 27.72
N LEU A 51 -3.06 -25.02 28.38
CA LEU A 51 -3.13 -23.58 28.19
C LEU A 51 -1.80 -22.88 28.55
N VAL A 52 -0.78 -23.04 27.71
CA VAL A 52 0.43 -22.22 27.77
C VAL A 52 0.24 -21.05 26.79
N PRO A 53 0.44 -19.78 27.22
CA PRO A 53 0.37 -18.65 26.30
C PRO A 53 1.42 -18.84 25.18
N PRO A 54 1.08 -18.51 23.92
CA PRO A 54 1.97 -18.73 22.80
C PRO A 54 3.29 -18.00 23.04
N THR A 55 4.39 -18.74 22.95
CA THR A 55 5.73 -18.16 23.02
C THR A 55 5.90 -17.31 21.76
N PRO A 56 6.23 -16.00 21.86
CA PRO A 56 6.29 -15.12 20.70
C PRO A 56 7.35 -15.65 19.72
N THR A 57 6.90 -16.00 18.52
CA THR A 57 7.75 -16.39 17.41
C THR A 57 8.64 -15.21 17.00
N LYS A 58 9.72 -15.46 16.27
CA LYS A 58 10.60 -14.37 15.76
C LYS A 58 9.80 -13.36 14.92
N THR A 59 8.80 -13.85 14.18
CA THR A 59 7.85 -13.07 13.39
C THR A 59 7.09 -12.05 14.24
N ASP A 60 6.60 -12.45 15.42
CA ASP A 60 5.86 -11.55 16.33
C ASP A 60 6.72 -10.38 16.84
N LYS A 61 8.03 -10.58 16.99
CA LYS A 61 8.94 -9.52 17.44
C LYS A 61 9.19 -8.49 16.34
N ASP A 62 9.36 -8.94 15.11
CA ASP A 62 9.60 -8.08 13.96
C ASP A 62 8.35 -7.28 13.59
N GLU A 63 7.17 -7.90 13.65
CA GLU A 63 5.88 -7.20 13.49
C GLU A 63 5.69 -6.13 14.55
N LYS A 64 5.93 -6.45 15.82
CA LYS A 64 5.84 -5.47 16.92
C LYS A 64 6.84 -4.33 16.74
N ARG A 65 8.05 -4.62 16.26
CA ARG A 65 9.04 -3.61 15.93
C ARG A 65 8.56 -2.70 14.80
N MET A 66 8.02 -3.27 13.73
CA MET A 66 7.45 -2.51 12.61
C MET A 66 6.30 -1.62 13.09
N GLN A 67 5.39 -2.16 13.90
CA GLN A 67 4.28 -1.40 14.47
C GLN A 67 4.77 -0.22 15.32
N ASN A 68 5.80 -0.42 16.14
CA ASN A 68 6.40 0.67 16.93
C ASN A 68 7.01 1.76 16.05
N ILE A 69 7.67 1.36 14.96
CA ILE A 69 8.24 2.30 13.98
C ILE A 69 7.13 3.10 13.31
N LEU A 70 6.07 2.43 12.82
CA LEU A 70 4.91 3.09 12.23
C LEU A 70 4.22 4.03 13.22
N MET A 71 4.13 3.64 14.49
CA MET A 71 3.60 4.49 15.55
C MET A 71 4.46 5.73 15.75
N ALA A 72 5.79 5.60 15.75
CA ALA A 72 6.69 6.75 15.86
C ALA A 72 6.54 7.73 14.68
N TYR A 73 6.38 7.22 13.45
CA TYR A 73 6.10 8.09 12.30
C TYR A 73 4.76 8.83 12.41
N ARG A 74 3.73 8.20 13.00
CA ARG A 74 2.44 8.87 13.24
C ARG A 74 2.52 10.05 14.19
N LEU A 75 3.53 10.10 15.06
CA LEU A 75 3.77 11.25 15.96
C LEU A 75 4.11 12.55 15.20
N THR A 76 4.46 12.47 13.90
CA THR A 76 4.70 13.64 13.06
C THR A 76 3.43 14.42 12.71
N GLY A 77 2.25 13.85 12.97
CA GLY A 77 0.96 14.48 12.69
C GLY A 77 0.43 14.21 11.27
N VAL A 78 1.29 13.86 10.32
CA VAL A 78 0.87 13.56 8.93
C VAL A 78 1.58 12.32 8.42
N THR A 79 0.83 11.33 7.93
CA THR A 79 1.39 10.10 7.37
C THR A 79 0.74 9.74 6.04
N LEU A 80 1.51 9.14 5.14
CA LEU A 80 1.03 8.60 3.87
C LEU A 80 0.84 7.09 4.01
N PHE A 81 -0.20 6.56 3.39
CA PHE A 81 -0.46 5.12 3.34
C PHE A 81 -1.02 4.72 1.97
N SER A 82 -0.77 3.47 1.57
CA SER A 82 -1.34 2.90 0.36
C SER A 82 -2.74 2.38 0.67
N VAL A 83 -3.74 2.76 -0.12
CA VAL A 83 -5.13 2.29 0.11
C VAL A 83 -5.31 0.83 -0.34
N ASN A 84 -4.40 0.33 -1.19
CA ASN A 84 -4.43 -1.02 -1.73
C ASN A 84 -3.95 -2.12 -0.76
N GLU A 85 -3.65 -1.80 0.50
CA GLU A 85 -3.11 -2.77 1.48
C GLU A 85 -4.15 -3.78 2.04
N LEU A 86 -5.37 -3.87 1.50
CA LEU A 86 -6.42 -4.73 2.08
C LEU A 86 -7.08 -5.75 1.14
N ASP A 87 -6.69 -5.82 -0.14
CA ASP A 87 -7.07 -6.96 -0.98
C ASP A 87 -5.87 -7.92 -1.08
N GLU A 88 -5.63 -8.68 0.00
CA GLU A 88 -4.67 -9.81 0.02
C GLU A 88 -4.97 -10.88 -1.05
N ASN A 89 -6.12 -10.78 -1.73
CA ASN A 89 -6.59 -11.72 -2.75
C ASN A 89 -6.45 -11.24 -4.20
N ASP A 90 -6.03 -10.01 -4.48
CA ASP A 90 -5.88 -9.56 -5.87
C ASP A 90 -4.45 -9.76 -6.42
N TRP A 91 -4.00 -11.01 -6.40
CA TRP A 91 -2.75 -11.43 -7.03
C TRP A 91 -2.74 -11.20 -8.56
N SER A 92 -3.90 -10.90 -9.16
CA SER A 92 -4.03 -10.59 -10.59
C SER A 92 -3.44 -9.23 -10.97
N ALA A 93 -3.21 -8.35 -9.99
CA ALA A 93 -2.58 -7.05 -10.19
C ALA A 93 -1.05 -7.10 -10.29
N TYR A 94 -0.42 -8.27 -10.13
CA TYR A 94 1.00 -8.46 -10.42
C TYR A 94 1.16 -8.82 -11.90
N PRO A 95 1.58 -7.88 -12.78
CA PRO A 95 1.95 -8.26 -14.14
C PRO A 95 3.10 -9.28 -14.08
N MET A 96 3.03 -10.29 -14.95
CA MET A 96 4.09 -11.30 -15.12
C MET A 96 5.49 -10.69 -15.37
N ASP A 97 5.55 -9.41 -15.74
CA ASP A 97 6.79 -8.63 -15.96
C ASP A 97 7.42 -8.06 -14.66
N GLY A 98 6.92 -8.43 -13.48
CA GLY A 98 7.67 -8.35 -12.22
C GLY A 98 7.74 -6.97 -11.53
N PHE A 99 7.04 -5.96 -12.02
CA PHE A 99 6.91 -4.67 -11.32
C PHE A 99 5.46 -4.43 -10.88
N PRO A 100 5.18 -4.30 -9.57
CA PRO A 100 3.83 -3.98 -9.11
C PRO A 100 3.42 -2.61 -9.67
N GLU A 101 2.23 -2.55 -10.26
CA GLU A 101 1.65 -1.30 -10.73
C GLU A 101 1.53 -0.35 -9.52
N ALA A 102 1.96 0.91 -9.68
CA ALA A 102 1.92 1.88 -8.60
C ALA A 102 0.49 1.98 -8.02
N PRO A 103 0.33 2.18 -6.70
CA PRO A 103 -0.98 2.18 -6.08
C PRO A 103 -1.90 3.20 -6.77
N LYS A 104 -3.09 2.74 -7.16
CA LYS A 104 -4.10 3.57 -7.83
C LYS A 104 -4.55 4.73 -6.94
N GLU A 105 -4.47 4.54 -5.62
CA GLU A 105 -4.90 5.47 -4.60
C GLU A 105 -3.85 5.62 -3.49
N VAL A 106 -3.64 6.85 -3.05
CA VAL A 106 -2.75 7.19 -1.95
C VAL A 106 -3.58 7.88 -0.87
N GLY A 107 -3.51 7.37 0.35
CA GLY A 107 -4.14 7.95 1.51
C GLY A 107 -3.19 8.88 2.27
N ILE A 108 -3.73 9.98 2.78
CA ILE A 108 -3.08 10.87 3.74
C ILE A 108 -3.87 10.80 5.03
N ARG A 109 -3.18 10.53 6.14
CA ARG A 109 -3.73 10.54 7.49
C ARG A 109 -3.21 11.75 8.25
N PHE A 110 -4.10 12.49 8.85
CA PHE A 110 -3.84 13.63 9.72
C PHE A 110 -4.19 13.26 11.15
N GLU A 111 -3.20 13.25 12.02
CA GLU A 111 -3.34 13.08 13.47
C GLU A 111 -3.41 14.48 14.10
N THR A 112 -4.29 14.66 15.07
CA THR A 112 -4.42 15.92 15.82
C THR A 112 -4.15 15.68 17.29
N PHE A 113 -3.48 16.62 17.95
CA PHE A 113 -3.06 16.48 19.34
C PHE A 113 -3.47 17.70 20.15
N ALA A 114 -4.34 17.52 21.14
CA ALA A 114 -4.79 18.62 21.99
C ALA A 114 -4.98 18.13 23.42
N GLN A 115 -4.63 18.99 24.38
CA GLN A 115 -4.74 18.70 25.83
C GLN A 115 -4.02 17.41 26.25
N GLY A 116 -2.84 17.14 25.68
CA GLY A 116 -2.01 15.99 26.08
C GLY A 116 -2.45 14.64 25.52
N LYS A 117 -3.44 14.59 24.63
CA LYS A 117 -3.95 13.36 24.00
C LYS A 117 -4.11 13.52 22.49
N TYR A 118 -3.94 12.41 21.77
CA TYR A 118 -4.30 12.30 20.36
C TYR A 118 -5.83 12.17 20.22
N HIS A 119 -6.35 12.76 19.15
CA HIS A 119 -7.77 12.72 18.78
C HIS A 119 -8.00 11.84 17.56
N GLU A 120 -9.28 11.69 17.19
CA GLU A 120 -9.67 10.95 16.00
C GLU A 120 -8.92 11.44 14.74
N PRO A 121 -8.33 10.51 13.95
CA PRO A 121 -7.58 10.87 12.76
C PRO A 121 -8.51 11.27 11.62
N TYR A 122 -8.03 12.20 10.79
CA TYR A 122 -8.70 12.60 9.57
C TYR A 122 -7.99 12.02 8.36
N TYR A 123 -8.75 11.69 7.31
CA TYR A 123 -8.23 11.03 6.13
C TYR A 123 -8.56 11.82 4.87
N VAL A 124 -7.62 11.84 3.94
CA VAL A 124 -7.80 12.31 2.56
C VAL A 124 -7.28 11.24 1.63
N ILE A 125 -8.14 10.74 0.74
CA ILE A 125 -7.78 9.74 -0.26
C ILE A 125 -7.59 10.45 -1.60
N LEU A 126 -6.41 10.32 -2.16
CA LEU A 126 -6.02 10.89 -3.44
C LEU A 126 -6.07 9.83 -4.53
N ARG A 127 -6.57 10.19 -5.70
CA ARG A 127 -6.54 9.34 -6.89
C ARG A 127 -5.92 10.11 -8.07
N LYS A 128 -5.23 9.39 -8.94
CA LYS A 128 -4.76 9.93 -10.21
C LYS A 128 -5.92 10.04 -11.20
N LYS A 129 -6.03 11.16 -11.89
CA LYS A 129 -6.96 11.34 -13.01
C LYS A 129 -6.24 10.89 -14.28
N THR A 130 -6.60 9.71 -14.80
CA THR A 130 -6.19 9.33 -16.15
C THR A 130 -6.99 10.17 -17.12
N LEU A 131 -6.32 11.07 -17.83
CA LEU A 131 -6.88 11.69 -19.02
C LEU A 131 -6.99 10.57 -20.05
N LYS A 132 -8.13 9.86 -20.05
CA LYS A 132 -8.46 9.02 -21.19
C LYS A 132 -8.53 9.99 -22.37
N GLN A 133 -7.53 9.95 -23.24
CA GLN A 133 -7.59 10.58 -24.54
C GLN A 133 -8.95 10.15 -25.12
N SER A 134 -9.84 11.13 -25.26
CA SER A 134 -11.10 10.92 -25.93
C SER A 134 -10.79 10.29 -27.29
N ASP A 135 -11.23 9.05 -27.48
CA ASP A 135 -11.38 8.42 -28.78
C ASP A 135 -12.44 9.21 -29.58
N ASP A 136 -12.13 10.46 -29.91
CA ASP A 136 -12.90 11.32 -30.79
C ASP A 136 -12.47 10.95 -32.22
N LYS A 137 -12.76 9.69 -32.59
CA LYS A 137 -12.51 9.14 -33.92
C LYS A 137 -13.69 9.30 -34.89
N ASP A 138 -14.72 10.05 -34.50
CA ASP A 138 -15.90 10.31 -35.34
C ASP A 138 -16.10 11.80 -35.58
N GLN A 139 -15.19 12.42 -36.36
CA GLN A 139 -15.50 13.59 -37.19
C GLN A 139 -14.38 13.90 -38.20
N ARG A 140 -14.16 13.00 -39.17
CA ARG A 140 -13.68 13.42 -40.49
C ARG A 140 -14.87 13.48 -41.44
N LYS A 141 -15.59 14.60 -41.39
CA LYS A 141 -16.39 15.09 -42.51
C LYS A 141 -15.52 16.05 -43.30
N ASP A 142 -15.18 15.62 -44.50
CA ASP A 142 -14.78 16.38 -45.69
C ASP A 142 -14.75 17.91 -45.54
N LYS A 143 -13.55 18.50 -45.51
CA LYS A 143 -13.32 19.87 -45.99
C LYS A 143 -11.91 20.00 -46.57
N ASP A 144 -11.86 19.94 -47.90
CA ASP A 144 -10.80 20.51 -48.70
C ASP A 144 -10.77 22.03 -48.51
N GLY A 145 -9.63 22.58 -48.14
CA GLY A 145 -9.44 24.03 -47.98
C GLY A 145 -8.04 24.36 -47.47
N ALA A 146 -7.18 24.76 -48.41
CA ALA A 146 -5.77 25.09 -48.24
C ALA A 146 -5.50 26.38 -47.43
N ALA A 147 -4.21 26.55 -47.06
CA ALA A 147 -3.52 27.73 -46.51
C ALA A 147 -3.66 27.91 -44.98
N ASP A 148 -2.66 28.29 -44.18
CA ASP A 148 -1.21 28.55 -44.32
C ASP A 148 -0.72 28.82 -42.87
N GLY A 149 0.57 28.60 -42.58
CA GLY A 149 1.24 29.25 -41.42
C GLY A 149 1.32 28.49 -40.08
N ASP A 150 2.41 27.75 -39.92
CA ASP A 150 3.34 27.79 -38.78
C ASP A 150 2.78 28.03 -37.37
N ASN A 151 2.39 26.96 -36.67
CA ASN A 151 2.37 26.98 -35.22
C ASN A 151 2.66 25.60 -34.60
N GLU A 152 3.81 25.02 -34.95
CA GLU A 152 4.23 23.69 -34.48
C GLU A 152 5.17 23.70 -33.26
N GLN A 153 5.46 24.87 -32.64
CA GLN A 153 6.46 24.95 -31.56
C GLN A 153 5.92 25.22 -30.15
N GLN A 154 4.60 25.24 -29.90
CA GLN A 154 4.04 25.36 -28.54
C GLN A 154 3.35 24.10 -28.01
N LYS A 155 3.44 22.97 -28.72
CA LYS A 155 2.78 21.70 -28.33
C LYS A 155 3.75 20.66 -27.76
N GLN A 156 4.82 21.09 -27.10
CA GLN A 156 5.78 20.21 -26.43
C GLN A 156 6.19 20.81 -25.08
N MET A 157 5.39 20.54 -24.04
CA MET A 157 5.86 20.40 -22.63
C MET A 157 4.73 20.21 -21.60
N GLN A 158 3.47 20.08 -22.01
CA GLN A 158 2.50 19.38 -21.18
C GLN A 158 2.75 17.88 -21.35
N LYS A 159 3.78 17.35 -20.65
CA LYS A 159 3.66 16.00 -20.12
C LYS A 159 2.32 16.03 -19.39
N GLU A 160 1.35 15.24 -19.83
CA GLU A 160 0.13 14.96 -19.09
C GLU A 160 0.58 14.39 -17.74
N GLY A 161 0.90 15.28 -16.81
CA GLY A 161 1.25 14.92 -15.45
C GLY A 161 0.00 14.31 -14.87
N ASP A 162 0.13 13.12 -14.29
CA ASP A 162 -0.93 12.49 -13.52
C ASP A 162 -1.47 13.51 -12.50
N MET A 163 -2.61 14.13 -12.81
CA MET A 163 -3.22 15.10 -11.91
C MET A 163 -3.87 14.32 -10.77
N LEU A 164 -3.41 14.60 -9.56
CA LEU A 164 -4.02 14.12 -8.33
C LEU A 164 -5.27 14.94 -8.03
N TYR A 165 -6.31 14.27 -7.56
CA TYR A 165 -7.51 14.91 -7.01
C TYR A 165 -7.95 14.19 -5.75
N VAL A 166 -8.69 14.90 -4.91
CA VAL A 166 -9.30 14.33 -3.70
C VAL A 166 -10.48 13.46 -4.11
N TYR A 167 -10.37 12.16 -3.90
CA TYR A 167 -11.43 11.20 -4.17
C TYR A 167 -12.43 11.10 -3.00
N LYS A 168 -11.92 10.98 -1.77
CA LYS A 168 -12.72 10.88 -0.54
C LYS A 168 -12.00 11.59 0.61
N HIS A 169 -12.75 12.11 1.58
CA HIS A 169 -12.16 12.66 2.79
C HIS A 169 -13.09 12.61 4.00
N THR A 170 -12.51 12.71 5.20
CA THR A 170 -13.25 12.91 6.45
C THR A 170 -13.09 14.32 7.02
N ILE A 171 -12.45 15.24 6.27
CA ILE A 171 -12.27 16.63 6.67
C ILE A 171 -13.63 17.35 6.87
N PRO A 172 -13.83 18.09 7.97
CA PRO A 172 -15.02 18.91 8.19
C PRO A 172 -15.31 19.91 7.06
N HIS A 173 -16.60 20.12 6.75
CA HIS A 173 -17.05 20.91 5.59
C HIS A 173 -16.66 22.40 5.60
N TRP A 174 -16.41 22.98 6.78
CA TRP A 174 -16.04 24.39 6.92
C TRP A 174 -14.55 24.63 6.59
N ILE A 175 -13.72 23.58 6.55
CA ILE A 175 -12.35 23.67 6.05
C ILE A 175 -12.41 23.78 4.52
N PRO A 176 -11.74 24.76 3.89
CA PRO A 176 -11.86 25.03 2.46
C PRO A 176 -11.03 24.05 1.60
N LEU A 177 -11.29 22.74 1.76
CA LEU A 177 -10.51 21.67 1.14
C LEU A 177 -10.42 21.80 -0.38
N GLN A 178 -11.52 22.16 -1.05
CA GLN A 178 -11.57 22.32 -2.51
C GLN A 178 -10.68 23.47 -3.01
N GLU A 179 -10.55 24.56 -2.23
CA GLU A 179 -9.70 25.69 -2.60
C GLU A 179 -8.22 25.35 -2.40
N VAL A 180 -7.91 24.71 -1.28
CA VAL A 180 -6.55 24.27 -0.94
C VAL A 180 -6.08 23.19 -1.93
N GLU A 181 -6.95 22.26 -2.30
CA GLU A 181 -6.73 21.25 -3.33
C GLU A 181 -6.32 21.89 -4.67
N LYS A 182 -7.15 22.79 -5.20
CA LYS A 182 -6.91 23.44 -6.50
C LYS A 182 -5.61 24.25 -6.52
N ARG A 183 -5.26 24.89 -5.40
CA ARG A 183 -4.08 25.77 -5.31
C ARG A 183 -2.77 25.01 -5.11
N TYR A 184 -2.79 23.95 -4.30
CA TYR A 184 -1.56 23.35 -3.79
C TYR A 184 -1.39 21.88 -4.12
N LEU A 185 -2.43 21.06 -4.24
CA LEU A 185 -2.28 19.60 -4.32
C LEU A 185 -1.34 19.14 -5.46
N ASN A 186 -1.52 19.69 -6.66
CA ASN A 186 -0.72 19.33 -7.85
C ASN A 186 0.55 20.16 -8.00
N ARG A 187 0.79 21.14 -7.12
CA ARG A 187 1.95 22.04 -7.18
C ARG A 187 2.97 21.70 -6.09
N ASP A 188 2.49 21.53 -4.87
CA ASP A 188 3.28 21.22 -3.68
C ASP A 188 2.39 20.51 -2.65
N VAL A 189 2.50 19.17 -2.65
CA VAL A 189 1.76 18.30 -1.72
C VAL A 189 2.10 18.61 -0.26
N ASN A 190 3.34 19.03 0.04
CA ASN A 190 3.73 19.35 1.41
C ASN A 190 3.04 20.62 1.91
N THR A 191 2.91 21.63 1.05
CA THR A 191 2.14 22.84 1.38
C THR A 191 0.66 22.51 1.55
N PHE A 192 0.10 21.65 0.69
CA PHE A 192 -1.27 21.15 0.83
C PHE A 192 -1.49 20.47 2.20
N THR A 193 -0.64 19.51 2.57
CA THR A 193 -0.80 18.78 3.84
C THR A 193 -0.59 19.68 5.04
N ARG A 194 0.38 20.60 5.00
CA ARG A 194 0.62 21.56 6.09
C ARG A 194 -0.62 22.41 6.37
N ILE A 195 -1.18 23.04 5.33
CA ILE A 195 -2.36 23.92 5.47
C ILE A 195 -3.56 23.16 6.04
N ILE A 196 -3.82 21.94 5.54
CA ILE A 196 -4.92 21.13 6.07
C ILE A 196 -4.65 20.72 7.53
N SER A 197 -3.41 20.38 7.89
CA SER A 197 -3.05 20.03 9.26
C SER A 197 -3.24 21.21 10.22
N GLU A 198 -2.92 22.44 9.80
CA GLU A 198 -3.10 23.66 10.60
C GLU A 198 -4.60 23.90 10.89
N TYR A 199 -5.45 23.84 9.87
CA TYR A 199 -6.91 23.98 10.06
C TYR A 199 -7.49 22.92 11.00
N LEU A 200 -7.08 21.66 10.86
CA LEU A 200 -7.55 20.57 11.71
C LEU A 200 -7.08 20.75 13.17
N GLN A 201 -5.84 21.21 13.35
CA GLN A 201 -5.28 21.42 14.68
C GLN A 201 -5.98 22.56 15.41
N GLU A 202 -6.27 23.68 14.74
CA GLU A 202 -7.05 24.79 15.29
C GLU A 202 -8.46 24.36 15.70
N TYR A 203 -9.13 23.59 14.84
CA TYR A 203 -10.47 23.05 15.11
C TYR A 203 -10.52 22.20 16.37
N VAL A 204 -9.62 21.23 16.47
CA VAL A 204 -9.60 20.30 17.61
C VAL A 204 -9.21 21.04 18.88
N ALA A 205 -8.27 21.99 18.81
CA ALA A 205 -7.92 22.83 19.94
C ALA A 205 -9.12 23.66 20.44
N GLN A 206 -9.88 24.27 19.53
CA GLN A 206 -11.07 25.03 19.88
C GLN A 206 -12.15 24.13 20.51
N ARG A 207 -12.50 23.02 19.85
CA ARG A 207 -13.49 22.04 20.33
C ARG A 207 -13.19 21.56 21.74
N GLU A 208 -11.92 21.19 22.00
CA GLU A 208 -11.52 20.72 23.33
C GLU A 208 -11.51 21.83 24.38
N SER A 209 -11.20 23.07 23.99
CA SER A 209 -11.27 24.22 24.91
C SER A 209 -12.69 24.53 25.35
N GLU A 210 -13.66 24.38 24.45
CA GLU A 210 -15.09 24.56 24.73
C GLU A 210 -15.62 23.43 25.61
N ASN A 211 -15.24 22.19 25.31
CA ASN A 211 -15.56 21.02 26.13
C ASN A 211 -15.02 21.15 27.56
N ALA A 212 -13.79 21.63 27.73
CA ALA A 212 -13.20 21.84 29.05
C ALA A 212 -13.95 22.92 29.87
N LYS A 213 -14.38 24.01 29.23
CA LYS A 213 -15.19 25.06 29.88
C LYS A 213 -16.54 24.54 30.36
N ALA A 214 -17.19 23.67 29.57
CA ALA A 214 -18.47 23.06 29.91
C ALA A 214 -18.38 22.18 31.18
N ILE A 215 -17.26 21.48 31.38
CA ILE A 215 -17.04 20.63 32.56
C ILE A 215 -16.82 21.46 33.83
N VAL A 216 -16.07 22.57 33.73
CA VAL A 216 -15.72 23.42 34.89
C VAL A 216 -16.89 24.32 35.32
N SER A 217 -17.88 24.52 34.44
CA SER A 217 -19.05 25.35 34.71
C SER A 217 -20.32 24.50 34.83
N PRO A 218 -20.42 23.55 35.80
CA PRO A 218 -21.71 22.93 36.08
C PRO A 218 -22.58 24.03 36.67
N THR A 219 -23.38 24.64 35.81
CA THR A 219 -24.39 25.61 36.20
C THR A 219 -25.31 24.85 37.14
N LEU A 220 -25.13 25.03 38.45
CA LEU A 220 -26.02 24.49 39.47
C LEU A 220 -27.41 25.06 39.19
N PRO A 221 -28.37 24.25 38.71
CA PRO A 221 -29.71 24.73 38.52
C PRO A 221 -30.36 24.82 39.91
N GLY A 222 -30.53 26.04 40.43
CA GLY A 222 -31.55 26.32 41.44
C GLY A 222 -31.11 26.63 42.88
N LEU A 223 -30.17 27.55 43.11
CA LEU A 223 -29.92 28.10 44.46
C LEU A 223 -30.01 29.64 44.52
N SER A 224 -30.90 30.26 43.75
CA SER A 224 -31.13 31.72 43.78
C SER A 224 -32.56 32.16 44.09
N GLU A 225 -33.41 31.29 44.65
CA GLU A 225 -34.73 31.69 45.16
C GLU A 225 -35.02 31.03 46.51
N LEU A 226 -34.41 31.54 47.59
CA LEU A 226 -34.94 31.47 48.96
C LEU A 226 -34.47 32.69 49.75
#